data_AF-A0A1H7TQQ7-F1
#
_entry.id   AF-A0A1H7TQQ7-F1
#
_cell.length_a   1.000
_cell.length_b   1.000
_cell.length_c   1.000
_cell.angle_alpha   90.00
_cell.angle_beta   90.00
_cell.angle_gamma   90.00
#
_symmetry.space_group_name_H-M   'P 1'
#
loop_
_entity.id
_entity.type
_entity.pdbx_description
1 polymer ?
#
loop_
_entity_poly.entity_id
_entity_poly.type
_entity_poly.pdbx_seq_one_letter_code
_entity_poly.pdbx_strand_id
1 'polypeptide(L)'
;MQRLLTGITILVLCISCGEKIPDGIIPQKKMPDVLLDVHLVDGQLTSMPIDSARAYRNAYYAAVFDRYGIDSIAFRRSVEFYSTRPYILNDLYIAVEKRLEAMNLAEQKAVEERYTVQRKADSVSNARRLDSLQRITRDSLDFKRRRYLLFLHAPDSIYGSPEPVTHELLHDRLLESTRLRSLISEGQHPSPPAKRPLKPSQPPVKAVENPPVLRPMEKIK
;
A
#
# COMPACT_ATOMS: atom_id res chain seq x y z
N MET A 1 -18.46 80.42 -4.67
CA MET A 1 -17.07 79.90 -4.73
C MET A 1 -16.74 78.88 -3.64
N GLN A 2 -17.15 79.07 -2.37
CA GLN A 2 -16.79 78.15 -1.26
C GLN A 2 -17.33 76.71 -1.41
N ARG A 3 -18.53 76.52 -1.99
CA ARG A 3 -19.13 75.17 -2.16
C ARG A 3 -18.47 74.33 -3.26
N LEU A 4 -17.81 74.97 -4.22
CA LEU A 4 -17.01 74.29 -5.25
C LEU A 4 -15.65 73.85 -4.68
N LEU A 5 -15.02 74.69 -3.84
CA LEU A 5 -13.77 74.36 -3.16
C LEU A 5 -13.93 73.14 -2.24
N THR A 6 -15.01 73.08 -1.46
CA THR A 6 -15.27 71.92 -0.57
C THR A 6 -15.50 70.62 -1.35
N GLY A 7 -16.15 70.69 -2.52
CA GLY A 7 -16.34 69.53 -3.38
C GLY A 7 -15.03 69.01 -3.99
N ILE A 8 -14.16 69.92 -4.44
CA ILE A 8 -12.85 69.57 -5.00
C ILE A 8 -11.93 68.99 -3.93
N THR A 9 -11.95 69.50 -2.70
CA THR A 9 -11.16 68.94 -1.60
C THR A 9 -11.61 67.54 -1.20
N ILE A 10 -12.92 67.25 -1.21
CA ILE A 10 -13.46 65.91 -0.93
C ILE A 10 -13.07 64.94 -2.06
N LEU A 11 -13.14 65.39 -3.32
CA LEU A 11 -12.74 64.58 -4.47
C LEU A 11 -11.23 64.21 -4.43
N VAL A 12 -10.37 65.16 -4.06
CA VAL A 12 -8.92 64.93 -3.92
C VAL A 12 -8.61 63.96 -2.76
N LEU A 13 -9.34 64.06 -1.64
CA LEU A 13 -9.24 63.12 -0.52
C LEU A 13 -9.65 61.69 -0.90
N CYS A 14 -10.68 61.52 -1.73
CA CYS A 14 -11.11 60.20 -2.20
C CYS A 14 -10.11 59.53 -3.15
N ILE A 15 -9.37 60.31 -3.96
CA ILE A 15 -8.39 59.77 -4.92
C ILE A 15 -7.05 59.44 -4.23
N SER A 16 -6.76 60.06 -3.08
CA SER A 16 -5.51 59.82 -2.33
C SER A 16 -5.48 58.47 -1.59
N CYS A 17 -6.60 57.74 -1.52
CA CYS A 17 -6.69 56.44 -0.86
C CYS A 17 -6.44 55.28 -1.85
N GLY A 18 -5.46 55.46 -2.74
CA GLY A 18 -4.95 54.40 -3.62
C GLY A 18 -3.55 54.02 -3.17
N GLU A 19 -3.43 52.96 -2.37
CA GLU A 19 -2.13 52.50 -1.90
C GLU A 19 -1.35 51.92 -3.08
N LYS A 20 -0.40 52.70 -3.60
CA LYS A 20 0.46 52.29 -4.71
C LYS A 20 1.46 51.27 -4.18
N ILE A 21 1.47 50.08 -4.77
CA ILE A 21 2.52 49.09 -4.53
C ILE A 21 3.83 49.70 -5.02
N PRO A 22 4.86 49.85 -4.17
CA PRO A 22 6.13 50.42 -4.60
C PRO A 22 6.83 49.52 -5.61
N ASP A 23 7.64 50.14 -6.47
CA ASP A 23 8.41 49.43 -7.49
C ASP A 23 9.36 48.41 -6.85
N GLY A 24 9.46 47.23 -7.46
CA GLY A 24 10.31 46.13 -6.98
C GLY A 24 9.63 45.17 -6.00
N ILE A 25 8.31 45.27 -5.81
CA ILE A 25 7.51 44.27 -5.08
C ILE A 25 6.82 43.32 -6.05
N ILE A 26 6.84 42.03 -5.70
CA ILE A 26 6.15 40.97 -6.43
C ILE A 26 4.65 41.23 -6.36
N PRO A 27 3.93 41.34 -7.49
CA PRO A 27 2.50 41.61 -7.49
C PRO A 27 1.69 40.54 -6.75
N GLN A 28 0.59 40.95 -6.10
CA GLN A 28 -0.29 40.07 -5.32
C GLN A 28 -0.79 38.85 -6.13
N LYS A 29 -0.96 38.98 -7.44
CA LYS A 29 -1.38 37.88 -8.33
C LYS A 29 -0.30 36.79 -8.49
N LYS A 30 0.98 37.16 -8.46
CA LYS A 30 2.11 36.23 -8.64
C LYS A 30 2.65 35.70 -7.31
N MET A 31 2.58 36.52 -6.27
CA MET A 31 3.17 36.21 -4.96
C MET A 31 2.71 34.88 -4.35
N PRO A 32 1.42 34.47 -4.40
CA PRO A 32 1.04 33.18 -3.83
C PRO A 32 1.59 31.97 -4.62
N ASP A 33 2.00 32.12 -5.90
CA ASP A 33 2.69 31.04 -6.61
C ASP A 33 4.14 30.93 -6.15
N VAL A 34 4.80 32.09 -5.97
CA VAL A 34 6.18 32.16 -5.46
C VAL A 34 6.25 31.63 -4.03
N LEU A 35 5.35 32.05 -3.14
CA LEU A 35 5.31 31.59 -1.75
C LEU A 35 5.06 30.08 -1.65
N LEU A 36 4.17 29.54 -2.48
CA LEU A 36 3.93 28.10 -2.54
C LEU A 36 5.22 27.35 -2.87
N ASP A 37 5.91 27.72 -3.94
CA ASP A 37 7.16 27.06 -4.35
C ASP A 37 8.28 27.22 -3.31
N VAL A 38 8.39 28.38 -2.68
CA VAL A 38 9.32 28.62 -1.56
C VAL A 38 9.03 27.68 -0.40
N HIS A 39 7.77 27.53 0.01
CA HIS A 39 7.41 26.61 1.09
C HIS A 39 7.59 25.14 0.73
N LEU A 40 7.40 24.76 -0.53
CA LEU A 40 7.73 23.41 -1.01
C LEU A 40 9.23 23.14 -0.91
N VAL A 41 10.06 24.12 -1.29
CA VAL A 41 11.51 24.06 -1.09
C VAL A 41 11.86 23.95 0.39
N ASP A 42 11.25 24.76 1.26
CA ASP A 42 11.48 24.70 2.71
C ASP A 42 11.14 23.32 3.28
N GLY A 43 9.99 22.76 2.88
CA GLY A 43 9.58 21.41 3.26
C GLY A 43 10.58 20.36 2.80
N GLN A 44 11.07 20.47 1.56
CA GLN A 44 12.07 19.57 1.01
C GLN A 44 13.41 19.68 1.76
N LEU A 45 13.89 20.89 2.03
CA LEU A 45 15.14 21.10 2.78
C LEU A 45 15.03 20.60 4.22
N THR A 46 13.86 20.73 4.84
CA THR A 46 13.59 20.24 6.20
C THR A 46 13.56 18.71 6.25
N SER A 47 13.15 18.05 5.16
CA SER A 47 13.16 16.58 5.07
C SER A 47 14.55 15.97 4.92
N MET A 48 15.56 16.77 4.58
CA MET A 48 16.94 16.33 4.35
C MET A 48 17.80 16.39 5.62
N PRO A 49 18.91 15.63 5.68
CA PRO A 49 19.95 15.84 6.67
C PRO A 49 20.51 17.27 6.61
N ILE A 50 20.84 17.85 7.78
CA ILE A 50 21.26 19.26 7.92
C ILE A 50 22.42 19.63 6.97
N ASP A 51 23.41 18.76 6.81
CA ASP A 51 24.57 19.02 5.95
C ASP A 51 24.19 19.10 4.47
N SER A 52 23.28 18.22 4.03
CA SER A 52 22.74 18.24 2.67
C SER A 52 21.87 19.46 2.44
N ALA A 53 20.97 19.76 3.39
CA ALA A 53 20.12 20.94 3.33
C ALA A 53 20.97 22.23 3.19
N ARG A 54 22.06 22.36 3.96
CA ARG A 54 22.97 23.51 3.86
C ARG A 54 23.64 23.62 2.50
N ALA A 55 24.08 22.50 1.92
CA ALA A 55 24.73 22.47 0.61
C ALA A 55 23.77 22.89 -0.52
N TYR A 56 22.52 22.42 -0.48
CA TYR A 56 21.57 22.61 -1.56
C TYR A 56 20.67 23.85 -1.41
N ARG A 57 20.54 24.42 -0.20
CA ARG A 57 19.63 25.55 0.08
C ARG A 57 19.70 26.66 -0.96
N ASN A 58 20.90 27.15 -1.25
CA ASN A 58 21.07 28.29 -2.16
C ASN A 58 20.65 27.94 -3.59
N ALA A 59 20.96 26.72 -4.06
CA ALA A 59 20.60 26.25 -5.39
C ALA A 59 19.07 26.09 -5.52
N TYR A 60 18.40 25.60 -4.48
CA TYR A 60 16.95 25.44 -4.48
C TYR A 60 16.21 26.79 -4.55
N TYR A 61 16.59 27.76 -3.71
CA TYR A 61 15.98 29.09 -3.79
C TYR A 61 16.31 29.80 -5.10
N ALA A 62 17.54 29.66 -5.61
CA ALA A 62 17.90 30.21 -6.92
C ALA A 62 17.01 29.65 -8.04
N ALA A 63 16.76 28.34 -8.05
CA ALA A 63 15.88 27.71 -9.03
C ALA A 63 14.44 28.25 -8.98
N VAL A 64 13.91 28.51 -7.78
CA VAL A 64 12.59 29.15 -7.63
C VAL A 64 12.62 30.57 -8.17
N PHE A 65 13.62 31.36 -7.80
CA PHE A 65 13.73 32.76 -8.22
C PHE A 65 13.90 32.89 -9.74
N ASP A 66 14.70 32.03 -10.36
CA ASP A 66 14.90 31.96 -11.80
C ASP A 66 13.60 31.62 -12.53
N ARG A 67 12.82 30.67 -12.01
CA ARG A 67 11.52 30.27 -12.60
C ARG A 67 10.53 31.43 -12.69
N TYR A 68 10.53 32.35 -11.72
CA TYR A 68 9.63 33.49 -11.69
C TYR A 68 10.25 34.81 -12.18
N GLY A 69 11.54 34.80 -12.53
CA GLY A 69 12.28 36.00 -12.94
C GLY A 69 12.35 37.06 -11.84
N ILE A 70 12.51 36.62 -10.59
CA ILE A 70 12.59 37.50 -9.42
C ILE A 70 13.97 37.45 -8.79
N ASP A 71 14.33 38.48 -8.03
CA ASP A 71 15.56 38.49 -7.23
C ASP A 71 15.24 38.22 -5.75
N SER A 72 16.22 37.68 -5.04
CA SER A 72 16.19 37.46 -3.59
C SER A 72 15.88 38.73 -2.80
N ILE A 73 16.37 39.90 -3.25
CA ILE A 73 16.10 41.19 -2.62
C ILE A 73 14.64 41.60 -2.85
N ALA A 74 14.15 41.41 -4.07
CA ALA A 74 12.75 41.70 -4.42
C ALA A 74 11.80 40.81 -3.60
N PHE A 75 12.11 39.52 -3.46
CA PHE A 75 11.33 38.62 -2.61
C PHE A 75 11.30 39.07 -1.15
N ARG A 76 12.48 39.37 -0.57
CA ARG A 76 12.57 39.84 0.83
C ARG A 76 11.76 41.12 1.07
N ARG A 77 11.91 42.11 0.20
CA ARG A 77 11.13 43.37 0.26
C ARG A 77 9.64 43.13 0.13
N SER A 78 9.25 42.18 -0.72
CA SER A 78 7.84 41.83 -0.92
C SER A 78 7.26 41.17 0.32
N VAL A 79 7.98 40.22 0.94
CA VAL A 79 7.56 39.59 2.20
C VAL A 79 7.41 40.62 3.31
N GLU A 80 8.39 41.52 3.47
CA GLU A 80 8.31 42.62 4.44
C GLU A 80 7.09 43.52 4.18
N PHE A 81 6.86 43.91 2.92
CA PHE A 81 5.71 44.72 2.54
C PHE A 81 4.37 44.05 2.83
N TYR A 82 4.22 42.76 2.53
CA TYR A 82 2.97 42.06 2.84
C TYR A 82 2.82 41.78 4.34
N SER A 83 3.91 41.62 5.08
CA SER A 83 3.88 41.42 6.54
C SER A 83 3.28 42.60 7.31
N THR A 84 3.43 43.82 6.81
CA THR A 84 2.83 45.02 7.42
C THR A 84 1.34 45.15 7.12
N ARG A 85 0.76 44.29 6.25
CA ARG A 85 -0.64 44.32 5.83
C ARG A 85 -1.32 42.97 6.04
N PRO A 86 -1.79 42.67 7.26
CA PRO A 86 -2.34 41.36 7.62
C PRO A 86 -3.50 40.89 6.73
N TYR A 87 -4.41 41.79 6.34
CA TYR A 87 -5.56 41.44 5.48
C TYR A 87 -5.12 40.91 4.12
N ILE A 88 -4.21 41.62 3.45
CA ILE A 88 -3.68 41.22 2.15
C ILE A 88 -2.88 39.92 2.28
N LEU A 89 -2.04 39.81 3.31
CA LEU A 89 -1.25 38.61 3.55
C LEU A 89 -2.13 37.37 3.78
N ASN A 90 -3.22 37.52 4.54
CA ASN A 90 -4.19 36.45 4.77
C ASN A 90 -4.81 35.97 3.45
N ASP A 91 -5.22 36.89 2.57
CA ASP A 91 -5.77 36.53 1.25
C ASP A 91 -4.74 35.80 0.37
N LEU A 92 -3.45 36.19 0.44
CA LEU A 92 -2.39 35.43 -0.22
C LEU A 92 -2.31 34.00 0.31
N TYR A 93 -2.29 33.82 1.63
CA TYR A 93 -2.17 32.48 2.22
C TYR A 93 -3.39 31.59 1.95
N ILE A 94 -4.60 32.15 1.92
CA ILE A 94 -5.80 31.41 1.48
C ILE A 94 -5.60 30.89 0.03
N ALA A 95 -5.03 31.72 -0.84
CA ALA A 95 -4.73 31.30 -2.21
C ALA A 95 -3.62 30.23 -2.27
N VAL A 96 -2.60 30.31 -1.41
CA VAL A 96 -1.55 29.29 -1.28
C VAL A 96 -2.15 27.97 -0.82
N GLU A 97 -2.94 27.98 0.25
CA GLU A 97 -3.58 26.80 0.84
C GLU A 97 -4.45 26.09 -0.20
N LYS A 98 -5.33 26.84 -0.89
CA LYS A 98 -6.18 26.28 -1.95
C LYS A 98 -5.39 25.60 -3.07
N ARG A 99 -4.24 26.15 -3.45
CA ARG A 99 -3.37 25.56 -4.48
C ARG A 99 -2.67 24.30 -3.96
N LEU A 100 -2.20 24.34 -2.72
CA LEU A 100 -1.57 23.19 -2.07
C LEU A 100 -2.55 22.02 -1.91
N GLU A 101 -3.79 22.29 -1.47
CA GLU A 101 -4.85 21.30 -1.40
C GLU A 101 -5.15 20.66 -2.75
N ALA A 102 -5.22 21.47 -3.81
CA ALA A 102 -5.44 20.98 -5.17
C ALA A 102 -4.30 20.06 -5.65
N MET A 103 -3.05 20.41 -5.36
CA MET A 103 -1.89 19.57 -5.65
C MET A 103 -1.94 18.25 -4.87
N ASN A 104 -2.19 18.31 -3.56
CA ASN A 104 -2.29 17.12 -2.70
C ASN A 104 -3.38 16.17 -3.17
N LEU A 105 -4.55 16.70 -3.56
CA LEU A 105 -5.66 15.89 -4.03
C LEU A 105 -5.36 15.25 -5.40
N ALA A 106 -4.63 15.95 -6.28
CA ALA A 106 -4.17 15.39 -7.54
C ALA A 106 -3.16 14.24 -7.33
N GLU A 107 -2.20 14.43 -6.44
CA GLU A 107 -1.21 13.39 -6.09
C GLU A 107 -1.88 12.16 -5.44
N GLN A 108 -2.81 12.38 -4.51
CA GLN A 108 -3.56 11.29 -3.87
C GLN A 108 -4.30 10.44 -4.91
N LYS A 109 -5.00 11.08 -5.87
CA LYS A 109 -5.68 10.37 -6.95
C LYS A 109 -4.70 9.59 -7.83
N ALA A 110 -3.58 10.19 -8.23
CA ALA A 110 -2.58 9.52 -9.04
C ALA A 110 -1.98 8.29 -8.33
N VAL A 111 -1.76 8.40 -7.02
CA VAL A 111 -1.27 7.31 -6.18
C VAL A 111 -2.32 6.21 -6.01
N GLU A 112 -3.58 6.56 -5.77
CA GLU A 112 -4.69 5.61 -5.68
C GLU A 112 -4.87 4.82 -6.98
N GLU A 113 -4.82 5.49 -8.13
CA GLU A 113 -4.87 4.85 -9.44
C GLU A 113 -3.75 3.82 -9.59
N ARG A 114 -2.50 4.19 -9.27
CA ARG A 114 -1.35 3.27 -9.28
C ARG A 114 -1.57 2.06 -8.37
N TYR A 115 -2.04 2.27 -7.14
CA TYR A 115 -2.34 1.19 -6.20
C TYR A 115 -3.47 0.29 -6.69
N THR A 116 -4.52 0.83 -7.31
CA THR A 116 -5.63 0.02 -7.83
C THR A 116 -5.20 -0.88 -8.97
N VAL A 117 -4.33 -0.38 -9.86
CA VAL A 117 -3.75 -1.16 -10.96
C VAL A 117 -2.90 -2.29 -10.41
N GLN A 118 -2.02 -2.01 -9.45
CA GLN A 118 -1.18 -3.03 -8.80
C GLN A 118 -2.03 -4.09 -8.09
N ARG A 119 -3.01 -3.69 -7.27
CA ARG A 119 -3.93 -4.62 -6.58
C ARG A 119 -4.68 -5.54 -7.54
N LYS A 120 -5.15 -5.01 -8.67
CA LYS A 120 -5.84 -5.81 -9.69
C LYS A 120 -4.91 -6.84 -10.32
N ALA A 121 -3.69 -6.42 -10.67
CA ALA A 121 -2.68 -7.32 -11.23
C ALA A 121 -2.30 -8.44 -10.26
N ASP A 122 -2.07 -8.10 -8.99
CA ASP A 122 -1.74 -9.06 -7.94
C ASP A 122 -2.90 -10.03 -7.66
N SER A 123 -4.14 -9.53 -7.64
CA SER A 123 -5.34 -10.35 -7.47
C SER A 123 -5.46 -11.40 -8.59
N VAL A 124 -5.25 -10.99 -9.85
CA VAL A 124 -5.28 -11.90 -11.01
C VAL A 124 -4.14 -12.92 -10.93
N SER A 125 -2.92 -12.48 -10.60
CA SER A 125 -1.76 -13.37 -10.42
C SER A 125 -2.00 -14.41 -9.33
N ASN A 126 -2.51 -13.98 -8.18
CA ASN A 126 -2.79 -14.86 -7.05
C ASN A 126 -3.91 -15.86 -7.36
N ALA A 127 -4.98 -15.43 -8.05
CA ALA A 127 -6.04 -16.32 -8.51
C ALA A 127 -5.50 -17.42 -9.45
N ARG A 128 -4.67 -17.04 -10.43
CA ARG A 128 -4.00 -18.00 -11.35
C ARG A 128 -3.09 -18.97 -10.62
N ARG A 129 -2.34 -18.50 -9.62
CA ARG A 129 -1.47 -19.34 -8.78
C ARG A 129 -2.28 -20.37 -8.00
N LEU A 130 -3.37 -19.95 -7.37
CA LEU A 130 -4.25 -20.85 -6.62
C LEU A 130 -4.88 -21.91 -7.52
N ASP A 131 -5.38 -21.53 -8.70
CA ASP A 131 -5.96 -22.47 -9.66
C ASP A 131 -4.92 -23.50 -10.14
N SER A 132 -3.71 -23.04 -10.44
CA SER A 132 -2.59 -23.92 -10.84
C SER A 132 -2.23 -24.92 -9.74
N LEU A 133 -2.18 -24.49 -8.47
CA LEU A 133 -1.93 -25.38 -7.33
C LEU A 133 -3.08 -26.39 -7.12
N GLN A 134 -4.33 -25.97 -7.31
CA GLN A 134 -5.48 -26.87 -7.24
C GLN A 134 -5.46 -27.91 -8.36
N ARG A 135 -5.07 -27.54 -9.57
CA ARG A 135 -4.90 -28.48 -10.68
C ARG A 135 -3.85 -29.54 -10.37
N ILE A 136 -2.66 -29.12 -9.93
CA ILE A 136 -1.56 -30.03 -9.57
C ILE A 136 -1.99 -30.99 -8.45
N THR A 137 -2.70 -30.49 -7.43
CA THR A 137 -3.18 -31.35 -6.34
C THR A 137 -4.19 -32.38 -6.82
N ARG A 138 -5.16 -32.00 -7.68
CA ARG A 138 -6.09 -32.96 -8.32
C ARG A 138 -5.35 -34.01 -9.15
N ASP A 139 -4.45 -33.59 -10.03
CA ASP A 139 -3.67 -34.49 -10.89
C ASP A 139 -2.85 -35.47 -10.04
N SER A 140 -2.28 -35.02 -8.92
CA SER A 140 -1.53 -35.89 -8.00
C SER A 140 -2.42 -36.94 -7.32
N LEU A 141 -3.67 -36.58 -6.98
CA LEU A 141 -4.64 -37.50 -6.40
C LEU A 141 -5.13 -38.51 -7.44
N ASP A 142 -5.40 -38.06 -8.67
CA ASP A 142 -5.81 -38.92 -9.77
C ASP A 142 -4.71 -39.88 -10.18
N PHE A 143 -3.46 -39.44 -10.24
CA PHE A 143 -2.30 -40.30 -10.45
C PHE A 143 -2.22 -41.38 -9.36
N LYS A 144 -2.34 -41.00 -8.08
CA LYS A 144 -2.36 -41.96 -6.98
C LYS A 144 -3.48 -42.98 -7.13
N ARG A 145 -4.69 -42.57 -7.49
CA ARG A 145 -5.84 -43.46 -7.73
C ARG A 145 -5.60 -44.41 -8.90
N ARG A 146 -5.22 -43.89 -10.07
CA ARG A 146 -5.01 -44.66 -11.30
C ARG A 146 -3.82 -45.61 -11.22
N ARG A 147 -2.77 -45.25 -10.48
CA ARG A 147 -1.59 -46.11 -10.26
C ARG A 147 -1.96 -47.49 -9.73
N TYR A 148 -2.98 -47.57 -8.86
CA TYR A 148 -3.45 -48.84 -8.31
C TYR A 148 -4.48 -49.54 -9.21
N LEU A 149 -5.07 -48.85 -10.19
CA LEU A 149 -6.04 -49.42 -11.14
C LEU A 149 -5.36 -50.14 -12.33
N LEU A 150 -4.11 -49.79 -12.66
CA LEU A 150 -3.36 -50.41 -13.77
C LEU A 150 -3.09 -51.92 -13.60
N PHE A 151 -3.37 -52.50 -12.43
CA PHE A 151 -3.17 -53.91 -12.14
C PHE A 151 -4.45 -54.77 -12.26
N LEU A 152 -5.55 -54.22 -12.76
CA LEU A 152 -6.77 -54.98 -13.06
C LEU A 152 -6.93 -55.14 -14.58
N HIS A 153 -6.32 -56.18 -15.13
CA HIS A 153 -6.84 -56.86 -16.32
C HIS A 153 -7.47 -58.16 -15.85
N ALA A 154 -8.74 -58.10 -15.45
CA ALA A 154 -9.59 -59.28 -15.39
C ALA A 154 -10.72 -59.09 -16.40
N PRO A 155 -11.01 -60.09 -17.27
CA PRO A 155 -12.13 -60.01 -18.17
C PRO A 155 -13.41 -59.85 -17.35
N ASP A 156 -14.23 -58.87 -17.74
CA ASP A 156 -15.49 -58.53 -17.10
C ASP A 156 -16.38 -59.78 -16.91
N SER A 157 -16.39 -60.37 -15.72
CA SER A 157 -17.29 -61.47 -15.36
C SER A 157 -18.09 -61.18 -14.10
N ILE A 158 -19.16 -60.40 -14.30
CA ILE A 158 -20.55 -60.62 -13.84
C ILE A 158 -20.87 -60.74 -12.32
N TYR A 159 -19.95 -60.95 -11.37
CA TYR A 159 -20.30 -60.88 -9.94
C TYR A 159 -19.18 -60.34 -9.05
N GLY A 160 -19.49 -59.25 -8.33
CA GLY A 160 -18.67 -58.72 -7.21
C GLY A 160 -17.90 -57.44 -7.52
N SER A 161 -17.82 -56.54 -6.53
CA SER A 161 -16.88 -55.41 -6.56
C SER A 161 -15.45 -55.94 -6.66
N PRO A 162 -14.59 -55.40 -7.54
CA PRO A 162 -13.23 -55.90 -7.70
C PRO A 162 -12.49 -55.84 -6.37
N GLU A 163 -11.85 -56.94 -5.98
CA GLU A 163 -10.97 -56.94 -4.82
C GLU A 163 -9.73 -56.09 -5.13
N PRO A 164 -9.47 -55.01 -4.39
CA PRO A 164 -8.31 -54.18 -4.65
C PRO A 164 -7.04 -54.94 -4.31
N VAL A 165 -6.11 -55.01 -5.26
CA VAL A 165 -4.78 -55.58 -5.03
C VAL A 165 -3.98 -54.62 -4.13
N THR A 166 -3.96 -54.89 -2.83
CA THR A 166 -3.17 -54.13 -1.85
C THR A 166 -1.73 -54.65 -1.77
N HIS A 167 -0.82 -53.81 -1.24
CA HIS A 167 0.57 -54.22 -1.01
C HIS A 167 0.66 -55.45 -0.08
N GLU A 168 -0.20 -55.52 0.92
CA GLU A 168 -0.31 -56.64 1.86
C GLU A 168 -0.69 -57.93 1.14
N LEU A 169 -1.69 -57.88 0.24
CA LEU A 169 -2.11 -59.04 -0.55
C LEU A 169 -1.00 -59.54 -1.49
N LEU A 170 -0.25 -58.62 -2.12
CA LEU A 170 0.89 -58.99 -2.98
C LEU A 170 2.04 -59.59 -2.18
N HIS A 171 2.36 -59.00 -1.02
CA HIS A 171 3.36 -59.53 -0.10
C HIS A 171 2.99 -60.96 0.35
N ASP A 172 1.74 -61.18 0.77
CA ASP A 172 1.26 -62.49 1.19
C ASP A 172 1.30 -63.52 0.06
N ARG A 173 0.85 -63.15 -1.15
CA ARG A 173 0.97 -64.03 -2.32
C ARG A 173 2.43 -64.33 -2.67
N LEU A 174 3.33 -63.36 -2.54
CA LEU A 174 4.75 -63.57 -2.76
C LEU A 174 5.30 -64.57 -1.75
N LEU A 175 4.99 -64.42 -0.46
CA LEU A 175 5.39 -65.34 0.59
C LEU A 175 4.83 -66.76 0.38
N GLU A 176 3.59 -66.87 -0.09
CA GLU A 176 2.99 -68.16 -0.45
C GLU A 176 3.68 -68.80 -1.65
N SER A 177 3.86 -68.06 -2.74
CA SER A 177 4.47 -68.57 -3.97
C SER A 177 5.92 -69.00 -3.78
N THR A 178 6.65 -68.31 -2.89
CA THR A 178 8.04 -68.62 -2.54
C THR A 178 8.15 -69.66 -1.41
N ARG A 179 7.01 -70.13 -0.87
CA ARG A 179 6.93 -70.99 0.33
C ARG A 179 7.65 -70.43 1.56
N LEU A 180 7.93 -69.13 1.58
CA LEU A 180 8.55 -68.44 2.71
C LEU A 180 7.55 -68.20 3.86
N ARG A 181 6.25 -68.35 3.59
CA ARG A 181 5.18 -68.15 4.60
C ARG A 181 5.32 -69.09 5.81
N SER A 182 5.75 -70.34 5.60
CA SER A 182 5.97 -71.29 6.69
C SER A 182 7.20 -70.97 7.54
N LEU A 183 8.20 -70.31 6.98
CA LEU A 183 9.42 -69.91 7.71
C LEU A 183 9.19 -68.72 8.65
N ILE A 184 8.25 -67.84 8.31
CA ILE A 184 7.91 -66.66 9.12
C ILE A 184 7.03 -67.06 10.32
N SER A 185 6.20 -68.11 10.16
CA SER A 185 5.32 -68.61 11.22
C SER A 185 6.06 -69.25 12.41
N GLU A 186 7.29 -69.75 12.20
CA GLU A 186 8.05 -70.43 13.27
C GLU A 186 8.84 -69.45 14.17
N GLY A 187 8.88 -68.15 13.85
CA GLY A 187 9.65 -67.15 14.59
C GLY A 187 8.85 -66.18 15.46
N GLN A 188 7.53 -66.30 15.57
CA GLN A 188 6.71 -65.28 16.23
C GLN A 188 6.49 -65.60 17.72
N HIS A 189 7.31 -64.98 18.59
CA HIS A 189 6.92 -64.70 19.98
C HIS A 189 5.52 -64.06 20.03
N PRO A 190 4.73 -64.27 21.09
CA PRO A 190 3.41 -63.64 21.21
C PRO A 190 3.56 -62.13 21.06
N SER A 191 2.91 -61.60 20.03
CA SER A 191 2.78 -60.16 19.81
C SER A 191 2.24 -59.51 21.09
N PRO A 192 2.82 -58.40 21.57
CA PRO A 192 2.21 -57.65 22.68
C PRO A 192 0.77 -57.28 22.29
N PRO A 193 -0.17 -57.27 23.26
CA PRO A 193 -1.57 -57.03 22.97
C PRO A 193 -1.72 -55.73 22.19
N ALA A 194 -2.56 -55.77 21.15
CA ALA A 194 -2.87 -54.62 20.31
C ALA A 194 -3.12 -53.40 21.19
N LYS A 195 -2.30 -52.35 21.04
CA LYS A 195 -2.59 -51.05 21.63
C LYS A 195 -4.00 -50.68 21.15
N ARG A 196 -4.91 -50.41 22.10
CA ARG A 196 -6.27 -49.93 21.81
C ARG A 196 -6.19 -48.85 20.73
N PRO A 197 -7.14 -48.80 19.79
CA PRO A 197 -7.16 -47.76 18.78
C PRO A 197 -7.07 -46.42 19.51
N LEU A 198 -5.98 -45.69 19.26
CA LEU A 198 -5.87 -44.30 19.66
C LEU A 198 -7.05 -43.59 19.00
N LYS A 199 -8.00 -43.16 19.83
CA LYS A 199 -9.07 -42.25 19.42
C LYS A 199 -8.41 -41.14 18.59
N PRO A 200 -8.95 -40.77 17.41
CA PRO A 200 -8.35 -39.73 16.59
C PRO A 200 -8.06 -38.54 17.49
N SER A 201 -6.80 -38.13 17.56
CA SER A 201 -6.46 -36.86 18.17
C SER A 201 -7.33 -35.83 17.47
N GLN A 202 -8.20 -35.19 18.24
CA GLN A 202 -8.92 -34.03 17.73
C GLN A 202 -7.87 -33.12 17.09
N PRO A 203 -8.10 -32.60 15.88
CA PRO A 203 -7.21 -31.59 15.33
C PRO A 203 -7.04 -30.52 16.40
N PRO A 204 -5.84 -29.95 16.58
CA PRO A 204 -5.63 -28.92 17.58
C PRO A 204 -6.75 -27.91 17.39
N VAL A 205 -7.55 -27.69 18.45
CA VAL A 205 -8.52 -26.61 18.48
C VAL A 205 -7.73 -25.40 18.05
N LYS A 206 -8.04 -24.87 16.85
CA LYS A 206 -7.48 -23.60 16.41
C LYS A 206 -7.67 -22.67 17.59
N ALA A 207 -6.55 -22.18 18.13
CA ALA A 207 -6.60 -21.05 19.03
C ALA A 207 -7.50 -20.04 18.35
N VAL A 208 -8.66 -19.78 18.94
CA VAL A 208 -9.52 -18.70 18.51
C VAL A 208 -8.64 -17.47 18.71
N GLU A 209 -8.11 -16.93 17.62
CA GLU A 209 -7.58 -15.58 17.63
C GLU A 209 -8.74 -14.71 18.09
N ASN A 210 -8.66 -14.26 19.35
CA ASN A 210 -9.53 -13.23 19.83
C ASN A 210 -9.38 -12.05 18.86
N PRO A 211 -10.48 -11.46 18.37
CA PRO A 211 -10.39 -10.28 17.53
C PRO A 211 -9.59 -9.20 18.29
N PRO A 212 -8.75 -8.41 17.60
CA PRO A 212 -7.88 -7.44 18.24
C PRO A 212 -8.73 -6.50 19.10
N VAL A 213 -8.53 -6.55 20.42
CA VAL A 213 -9.12 -5.60 21.35
C VAL A 213 -8.41 -4.27 21.15
N LEU A 214 -9.14 -3.30 20.59
CA LEU A 214 -8.68 -1.93 20.49
C LEU A 214 -8.38 -1.42 21.91
N ARG A 215 -7.14 -0.97 22.15
CA ARG A 215 -6.82 -0.26 23.39
C ARG A 215 -7.65 1.02 23.43
N PRO A 216 -8.31 1.35 24.56
CA PRO A 216 -8.92 2.65 24.73
C PRO A 216 -7.86 3.72 24.56
N MET A 217 -8.15 4.74 23.75
CA MET A 217 -7.29 5.91 23.60
C MET A 217 -7.14 6.58 24.96
N GLU A 218 -5.95 6.49 25.55
CA GLU A 218 -5.58 7.35 26.67
C GLU A 218 -5.62 8.79 26.18
N LYS A 219 -6.47 9.62 26.81
CA LYS A 219 -6.50 11.05 26.53
C LYS A 219 -5.13 11.62 26.88
N ILE A 220 -4.44 12.14 25.87
CA ILE A 220 -3.24 12.95 26.03
C ILE A 220 -3.64 14.15 26.91
N LYS A 221 -2.98 14.26 28.06
CA LYS A 221 -3.08 15.40 28.97
C LYS A 221 -2.09 16.48 28.56
#